data_AF-A0A7C4JZ60-F1
#
_entry.id   AF-A0A7C4JZ60-F1
#
_cell.length_a   1.000
_cell.length_b   1.000
_cell.length_c   1.000
_cell.angle_alpha   90.00
_cell.angle_beta   90.00
_cell.angle_gamma   90.00
#
_symmetry.space_group_name_H-M   'P 1'
#
loop_
_entity.id
_entity.type
_entity.pdbx_description
1 polymer ?
#
loop_
_entity_poly.entity_id
_entity_poly.type
_entity_poly.pdbx_seq_one_letter_code
_entity_poly.pdbx_strand_id
1 'polypeptide(L)'
;MGTQYHGICKKCGKRFKIMDGGGFAFHMLRCNKCGKHKMVPFEKLGELHLRYLKGLNQPYSLATAHYDNLIKELFPGEPLSEDSYEAAIEQFAGKCKCGGQFRFNAPPRCPRCRCTDFEMDNTGALCYD
;
A
#
# COMPACT_ATOMS: atom_id res chain seq x y z
N MET A 1 -0.34 8.54 3.17
CA MET A 1 1.03 9.05 3.05
C MET A 1 1.99 7.90 3.23
N GLY A 2 2.84 7.71 2.23
CA GLY A 2 3.90 6.73 2.27
C GLY A 2 5.18 7.32 2.82
N THR A 3 6.12 6.44 3.15
CA THR A 3 7.48 6.81 3.54
C THR A 3 8.47 6.04 2.70
N GLN A 4 9.46 6.76 2.19
CA GLN A 4 10.59 6.20 1.48
C GLN A 4 11.84 6.35 2.35
N TYR A 5 12.57 5.25 2.55
CA TYR A 5 13.82 5.24 3.29
C TYR A 5 14.76 4.19 2.70
N HIS A 6 15.94 4.00 3.30
CA HIS A 6 16.89 2.98 2.89
C HIS A 6 16.98 1.86 3.94
N GLY A 7 17.24 0.64 3.48
CA GLY A 7 17.60 -0.48 4.33
C GLY A 7 18.93 -1.09 3.90
N ILE A 8 19.71 -1.56 4.85
CA ILE A 8 20.96 -2.30 4.61
C ILE A 8 20.69 -3.77 4.91
N CYS A 9 20.73 -4.62 3.89
CA CYS A 9 20.45 -6.05 4.06
C CYS A 9 21.52 -6.73 4.92
N LYS A 10 21.12 -7.37 6.02
CA LYS A 10 22.04 -8.07 6.93
C LYS A 10 22.72 -9.28 6.30
N LYS A 11 22.10 -9.88 5.27
CA LYS A 11 22.65 -11.06 4.58
C LYS A 11 23.74 -10.74 3.55
N CYS A 12 23.61 -9.63 2.81
CA CYS A 12 24.52 -9.35 1.70
C CYS A 12 25.06 -7.92 1.67
N GLY A 13 24.81 -7.12 2.70
CA GLY A 13 25.28 -5.74 2.86
C GLY A 13 24.72 -4.73 1.85
N LYS A 14 23.78 -5.13 0.99
CA LYS A 14 23.24 -4.23 -0.04
C LYS A 14 22.38 -3.18 0.63
N ARG A 15 22.71 -1.91 0.44
CA ARG A 15 21.80 -0.77 0.66
C ARG A 15 20.76 -0.71 -0.45
N PHE A 16 19.49 -0.63 -0.11
CA PHE A 16 18.38 -0.56 -1.07
C PHE A 16 17.25 0.33 -0.55
N LYS A 17 16.47 0.85 -1.49
CA LYS A 17 15.34 1.73 -1.21
C LYS A 17 14.12 0.93 -0.79
N ILE A 18 13.45 1.37 0.26
CA ILE A 18 12.19 0.82 0.77
C ILE A 18 11.12 1.90 0.65
N MET A 19 9.93 1.52 0.22
CA MET A 19 8.76 2.39 0.13
C MET A 19 7.62 1.68 0.85
N ASP A 20 7.20 2.23 1.99
CA ASP A 20 6.08 1.72 2.79
C ASP A 20 4.91 2.72 2.73
N GLY A 21 3.69 2.21 2.90
CA GLY A 21 2.46 2.99 2.82
C GLY A 21 2.04 3.37 1.39
N GLY A 22 0.78 3.80 1.26
CA GLY A 22 0.20 4.33 0.03
C GLY A 22 0.00 5.85 0.08
N GLY A 23 -0.55 6.39 -1.00
CA GLY A 23 -0.89 7.80 -1.14
C GLY A 23 -2.33 8.12 -0.74
N PHE A 24 -2.72 9.37 -0.96
CA PHE A 24 -4.09 9.88 -0.85
C PHE A 24 -4.95 9.43 -2.03
N ALA A 25 -4.34 8.96 -3.12
CA ALA A 25 -5.03 8.53 -4.34
C ALA A 25 -4.70 7.10 -4.80
N PHE A 26 -3.88 6.35 -4.06
CA PHE A 26 -3.51 4.99 -4.44
C PHE A 26 -3.06 4.13 -3.26
N HIS A 27 -3.19 2.82 -3.44
CA HIS A 27 -2.53 1.81 -2.62
C HIS A 27 -1.22 1.37 -3.25
N MET A 28 -0.19 1.17 -2.43
CA MET A 28 1.08 0.60 -2.86
C MET A 28 1.23 -0.81 -2.31
N LEU A 29 1.03 -1.82 -3.14
CA LEU A 29 1.19 -3.22 -2.75
C LEU A 29 2.60 -3.71 -3.08
N ARG A 30 3.06 -4.70 -2.34
CA ARG A 30 4.39 -5.30 -2.53
C ARG A 30 4.29 -6.78 -2.87
N CYS A 31 5.10 -7.23 -3.82
CA CYS A 31 5.18 -8.65 -4.15
C CYS A 31 5.87 -9.42 -3.03
N ASN A 32 5.16 -10.40 -2.46
CA ASN A 32 5.66 -11.24 -1.37
C ASN A 32 6.88 -12.12 -1.73
N LYS A 33 7.27 -12.23 -3.00
CA LYS A 33 8.38 -13.07 -3.48
C LYS A 33 9.59 -12.27 -3.95
N CYS A 34 9.39 -11.21 -4.74
CA CYS A 34 10.49 -10.42 -5.31
C CYS A 34 10.61 -9.00 -4.74
N GLY A 35 9.64 -8.54 -3.93
CA GLY A 35 9.66 -7.21 -3.34
C GLY A 35 9.32 -6.07 -4.30
N LYS A 36 8.97 -6.34 -5.57
CA LYS A 36 8.52 -5.29 -6.50
C LYS A 36 7.20 -4.69 -6.03
N HIS A 37 7.05 -3.39 -6.22
CA HIS A 37 5.83 -2.67 -5.89
C HIS A 37 4.84 -2.69 -7.06
N LYS A 38 3.55 -2.56 -6.74
CA LYS A 38 2.47 -2.29 -7.69
C LYS A 38 1.55 -1.22 -7.09
N MET A 39 1.40 -0.13 -7.83
CA MET A 39 0.46 0.93 -7.51
C MET A 39 -0.93 0.53 -7.99
N VAL A 40 -1.94 0.74 -7.14
CA VAL A 40 -3.36 0.54 -7.44
C VAL A 40 -4.08 1.87 -7.18
N PRO A 41 -4.37 2.66 -8.24
CA PRO A 41 -5.07 3.94 -8.10
C PRO A 41 -6.51 3.75 -7.62
N PHE A 42 -7.00 4.64 -6.76
CA PHE A 42 -8.37 4.58 -6.23
C PHE A 42 -9.44 4.76 -7.31
N GLU A 43 -9.15 5.56 -8.34
CA GLU A 43 -10.00 5.71 -9.53
C GLU A 43 -10.28 4.37 -10.23
N LYS A 44 -9.34 3.41 -10.17
CA LYS A 44 -9.51 2.08 -10.76
C LYS A 44 -10.33 1.13 -9.88
N LEU A 45 -10.47 1.45 -8.59
CA LEU A 45 -11.26 0.66 -7.64
C LEU A 45 -12.75 1.03 -7.67
N GLY A 46 -13.07 2.27 -8.06
CA GLY A 46 -14.44 2.74 -8.21
C GLY A 46 -15.25 2.52 -6.93
N GLU A 47 -16.41 1.87 -7.07
CA GLU A 47 -17.33 1.61 -5.96
C GLU A 47 -16.68 0.87 -4.78
N LEU A 48 -15.71 0.00 -5.04
CA LEU A 48 -14.99 -0.72 -3.99
C LEU A 48 -14.35 0.25 -2.98
N HIS A 49 -13.75 1.34 -3.48
CA HIS A 49 -13.14 2.36 -2.63
C HIS A 49 -14.20 3.22 -1.92
N LEU A 50 -15.30 3.56 -2.60
CA LEU A 50 -16.39 4.34 -2.00
C LEU A 50 -17.02 3.61 -0.80
N ARG A 51 -17.26 2.30 -0.93
CA ARG A 51 -17.78 1.45 0.16
C ARG A 51 -16.82 1.41 1.35
N TYR A 52 -15.52 1.35 1.09
CA TYR A 52 -14.52 1.40 2.15
C TYR A 52 -14.54 2.75 2.88
N LEU A 53 -14.50 3.87 2.15
CA LEU A 53 -14.55 5.22 2.73
C LEU A 53 -15.79 5.43 3.59
N LYS A 54 -16.95 4.91 3.16
CA LYS A 54 -18.19 4.97 3.92
C LYS A 54 -18.11 4.25 5.28
N GLY A 55 -17.34 3.16 5.36
CA GLY A 55 -17.18 2.37 6.58
C GLY A 55 -16.18 2.92 7.59
N LEU A 56 -15.40 3.96 7.24
CA LEU A 56 -14.38 4.50 8.13
C LEU A 56 -14.98 5.38 9.23
N ASN A 57 -14.49 5.24 10.46
CA ASN A 57 -14.88 6.13 11.58
C ASN A 57 -14.33 7.56 11.43
N GLN A 58 -13.22 7.71 10.72
CA GLN A 58 -12.56 8.98 10.43
C GLN A 58 -12.23 9.05 8.93
N PRO A 59 -11.94 10.21 8.35
CA PRO A 59 -11.50 10.29 6.96
C PRO A 59 -10.29 9.39 6.68
N TYR A 60 -10.15 8.93 5.45
CA TYR A 60 -8.98 8.15 5.02
C TYR A 60 -7.70 8.98 5.13
N SER A 61 -7.79 10.27 4.78
CA SER A 61 -6.74 11.25 5.00
C SER A 61 -7.33 12.61 5.34
N LEU A 62 -6.58 13.43 6.11
CA LEU A 62 -6.93 14.83 6.32
C LEU A 62 -6.97 15.61 5.00
N ALA A 63 -6.14 15.26 4.03
CA ALA A 63 -6.11 15.90 2.72
C ALA A 63 -7.41 15.65 1.90
N THR A 64 -8.07 14.52 2.14
CA THR A 64 -9.30 14.11 1.44
C THR A 64 -10.55 14.25 2.30
N ALA A 65 -10.43 14.82 3.52
CA ALA A 65 -11.47 14.76 4.54
C ALA A 65 -12.84 15.27 4.09
N HIS A 66 -12.87 16.39 3.38
CA HIS A 66 -14.11 16.93 2.85
C HIS A 66 -14.82 15.94 1.90
N TYR A 67 -14.06 15.34 0.98
CA TYR A 67 -14.60 14.39 0.01
C TYR A 67 -15.03 13.07 0.69
N ASP A 68 -14.21 12.56 1.61
CA ASP A 68 -14.53 11.33 2.35
C ASP A 68 -15.80 11.48 3.18
N ASN A 69 -16.01 12.66 3.80
CA ASN A 69 -17.23 12.95 4.56
C ASN A 69 -18.46 13.03 3.64
N LEU A 70 -18.35 13.65 2.46
CA LEU A 70 -19.43 13.64 1.47
C LEU A 70 -19.79 12.21 1.04
N ILE A 71 -18.81 11.33 0.86
CA ILE A 71 -19.07 9.93 0.53
C ILE A 71 -19.82 9.24 1.68
N LYS A 72 -19.39 9.44 2.92
CA LYS A 72 -20.06 8.83 4.08
C LYS A 72 -21.54 9.22 4.17
N GLU A 73 -21.86 10.47 3.89
CA GLU A 73 -23.21 11.00 3.97
C GLU A 73 -24.08 10.62 2.76
N LEU A 74 -23.53 10.68 1.55
CA LEU A 74 -24.32 10.66 0.31
C LEU A 74 -24.28 9.33 -0.43
N PHE A 75 -23.24 8.52 -0.26
CA PHE A 75 -23.10 7.27 -1.01
C PHE A 75 -24.11 6.22 -0.52
N PRO A 76 -24.99 5.67 -1.37
CA PRO A 76 -26.07 4.79 -0.93
C PRO A 76 -25.62 3.36 -0.61
N GLY A 77 -24.44 2.92 -1.06
CA GLY A 77 -23.98 1.54 -0.90
C GLY A 77 -23.64 1.16 0.54
N GLU A 78 -23.53 -0.14 0.81
CA GLU A 78 -23.17 -0.64 2.13
C GLU A 78 -21.67 -0.48 2.40
N PRO A 79 -21.27 -0.12 3.65
CA PRO A 79 -19.87 -0.02 4.01
C PRO A 79 -19.14 -1.36 3.84
N LEU A 80 -17.86 -1.30 3.53
CA LEU A 80 -17.00 -2.48 3.41
C LEU A 80 -15.95 -2.49 4.53
N SER A 81 -15.74 -3.64 5.17
CA SER A 81 -14.68 -3.79 6.17
C SER A 81 -13.29 -3.69 5.54
N GLU A 82 -12.30 -3.30 6.34
CA GLU A 82 -10.89 -3.20 5.91
C GLU A 82 -10.39 -4.54 5.35
N ASP A 83 -10.61 -5.66 6.05
CA ASP A 83 -10.20 -6.98 5.58
C ASP A 83 -10.78 -7.35 4.20
N SER A 84 -12.07 -7.06 4.00
CA SER A 84 -12.75 -7.36 2.72
C SER A 84 -12.24 -6.47 1.60
N TYR A 85 -11.95 -5.20 1.93
CA TYR A 85 -11.40 -4.22 1.01
C TYR A 85 -9.97 -4.58 0.58
N GLU A 86 -9.10 -4.90 1.55
CA GLU A 86 -7.73 -5.33 1.27
C GLU A 86 -7.70 -6.59 0.41
N ALA A 87 -8.51 -7.61 0.75
CA ALA A 87 -8.58 -8.85 -0.02
C ALA A 87 -9.02 -8.60 -1.48
N ALA A 88 -10.02 -7.75 -1.68
CA ALA A 88 -10.49 -7.38 -3.02
C ALA A 88 -9.40 -6.64 -3.83
N ILE A 89 -8.63 -5.77 -3.19
CA ILE A 89 -7.53 -5.05 -3.85
C ILE A 89 -6.36 -5.99 -4.17
N GLU A 90 -6.02 -6.92 -3.29
CA GLU A 90 -4.99 -7.93 -3.56
C GLU A 90 -5.40 -8.85 -4.73
N GLN A 91 -6.69 -9.19 -4.82
CA GLN A 91 -7.24 -9.92 -5.96
C GLN A 91 -7.16 -9.09 -7.25
N PHE A 92 -7.56 -7.82 -7.21
CA PHE A 92 -7.45 -6.88 -8.33
C PHE A 92 -5.99 -6.69 -8.78
N ALA A 93 -5.06 -6.62 -7.84
CA ALA A 93 -3.64 -6.49 -8.11
C ALA A 93 -3.06 -7.74 -8.79
N GLY A 94 -3.63 -8.92 -8.54
CA GLY A 94 -3.27 -10.16 -9.21
C GLY A 94 -1.84 -10.63 -8.93
N LYS A 95 -1.29 -11.41 -9.87
CA LYS A 95 0.04 -12.02 -9.73
C LYS A 95 1.16 -11.13 -10.27
N CYS A 96 2.30 -11.15 -9.59
CA CYS A 96 3.53 -10.57 -10.08
C CYS A 96 4.16 -11.46 -11.17
N LYS A 97 4.86 -10.86 -12.14
CA LYS A 97 5.60 -11.58 -13.19
C LYS A 97 6.61 -12.61 -12.67
N CYS A 98 7.06 -12.51 -11.42
CA CYS A 98 7.94 -13.50 -10.79
C CYS A 98 7.21 -14.74 -10.22
N GLY A 99 5.88 -14.80 -10.38
CA GLY A 99 5.00 -15.83 -9.81
C GLY A 99 4.61 -15.60 -8.35
N GLY A 100 5.01 -14.48 -7.74
CA GLY A 100 4.54 -14.08 -6.41
C GLY A 100 3.20 -13.34 -6.46
N GLN A 101 2.66 -12.97 -5.30
CA GLN A 101 1.42 -12.22 -5.16
C GLN A 101 1.70 -10.84 -4.57
N PHE A 102 0.97 -9.82 -5.05
CA PHE A 102 0.99 -8.49 -4.45
C PHE A 102 0.13 -8.50 -3.20
N ARG A 103 0.69 -8.04 -2.08
CA ARG A 103 0.05 -7.97 -0.77
C ARG A 103 0.29 -6.62 -0.12
N PHE A 104 -0.62 -6.18 0.75
CA PHE A 104 -0.40 -4.98 1.57
C PHE A 104 0.76 -5.17 2.54
N ASN A 105 0.71 -6.27 3.30
CA ASN A 105 1.64 -6.55 4.40
C ASN A 105 2.85 -7.40 3.97
N ALA A 106 3.20 -7.40 2.67
CA ALA A 106 4.41 -8.10 2.22
C ALA A 106 5.66 -7.33 2.69
N PRO A 107 6.66 -7.98 3.29
CA PRO A 107 7.86 -7.31 3.77
C PRO A 107 8.75 -6.84 2.61
N PRO A 108 9.55 -5.77 2.80
CA PRO A 108 10.58 -5.39 1.85
C PRO A 108 11.55 -6.56 1.62
N ARG A 109 12.00 -6.74 0.38
CA ARG A 109 12.98 -7.76 0.05
C ARG A 109 14.21 -7.12 -0.57
N CYS A 110 15.38 -7.54 -0.10
CA CYS A 110 16.64 -7.13 -0.71
C CYS A 110 16.64 -7.51 -2.21
N PRO A 111 16.91 -6.58 -3.13
CA PRO A 111 16.87 -6.86 -4.56
C PRO A 111 17.96 -7.86 -5.00
N ARG A 112 19.01 -8.04 -4.20
CA ARG A 112 20.12 -8.96 -4.50
C ARG A 112 19.86 -10.38 -4.02
N CYS A 113 19.48 -10.56 -2.76
CA CYS A 113 19.38 -11.89 -2.13
C CYS A 113 17.96 -12.29 -1.69
N ARG A 114 16.97 -11.40 -1.87
CA ARG A 114 15.56 -11.56 -1.50
C ARG A 114 15.28 -11.76 0.00
N CYS A 115 16.29 -11.60 0.84
CA CYS A 115 16.15 -11.60 2.30
C CYS A 115 15.28 -10.43 2.76
N THR A 116 14.53 -10.64 3.83
CA THR A 116 13.66 -9.65 4.49
C THR A 116 14.31 -9.06 5.73
N ASP A 117 15.52 -9.50 6.08
CA ASP A 117 16.27 -9.00 7.23
C ASP A 117 17.23 -7.88 6.78
N PHE A 118 17.00 -6.70 7.34
CA PHE A 118 17.73 -5.48 7.04
C PHE A 118 17.71 -4.54 8.25
N GLU A 119 18.70 -3.68 8.32
CA GLU A 119 18.72 -2.56 9.25
C GLU A 119 18.19 -1.32 8.55
N MET A 120 17.39 -0.54 9.27
CA MET A 120 16.83 0.70 8.75
C MET A 120 17.91 1.79 8.75
N ASP A 121 18.12 2.40 7.60
CA ASP A 121 18.95 3.58 7.40
C ASP A 121 18.04 4.77 7.07
N ASN A 122 17.76 5.57 8.10
CA ASN A 122 16.89 6.75 8.03
C ASN A 122 17.57 7.96 7.35
N THR A 123 18.81 7.82 6.88
CA THR A 123 19.50 8.89 6.18
C THR A 123 18.75 9.24 4.89
N GLY A 124 18.09 10.40 4.88
CA GLY A 124 17.28 10.87 3.75
C GLY A 124 15.92 10.19 3.65
N ALA A 125 15.29 9.85 4.78
CA ALA A 125 13.89 9.44 4.80
C ALA A 125 13.00 10.58 4.27
N LEU A 126 12.08 10.24 3.37
CA LEU A 126 11.16 11.19 2.73
C LEU A 126 9.75 10.66 2.84
N CYS A 127 8.83 11.50 3.29
CA CYS A 127 7.42 11.22 3.15
C CYS A 127 6.98 11.56 1.72
N TYR A 128 6.05 10.78 1.19
CA TYR A 128 5.46 11.03 -0.12
C TYR A 128 3.96 10.80 -0.05
N ASP A 129 3.30 11.39 -1.05
CA ASP A 129 1.93 11.09 -1.37
C ASP A 129 1.84 10.28 -2.66
#